data_AF-A0A521Y9P8-F1
#
_entry.id   AF-A0A521Y9P8-F1
#
_cell.length_a   1.000
_cell.length_b   1.000
_cell.length_c   1.000
_cell.angle_alpha   90.00
_cell.angle_beta   90.00
_cell.angle_gamma   90.00
#
_symmetry.space_group_name_H-M   'P 1'
#
loop_
_entity.id
_entity.type
_entity.pdbx_description
1 polymer ?
#
loop_
_entity_poly.entity_id
_entity_poly.type
_entity_poly.pdbx_seq_one_letter_code
_entity_poly.pdbx_strand_id
1 'polypeptide(L)'
;MRRGLLALLAVFVLASLAASCRSGEKADGGVLLTERWLRVGEDLSTEVSIYDGKLPPDLVEILNPGASTDASDKVQIPVHPGGKLIGSYVVRKAEGPHLVWLIYDVAEAPAAVVKKVHEQLDARPWQVIGAQADGSGTLLRFQTSTGSDLQGTAIVNQRPASDKYALVVDRGGKQQTLQVARNATIPELAAALGDDLTVKRVEAGAAKAAGLKEGDRILKVGDVAVSDRKSLASAQRALADEKTPSTSVTYVVQIQPSADADKAVFVEPPSQALPDKFPLKGFFDGLIVTEFQWLQQAAGSGFSASAITKDGSTAVTGRLRDALKKDGWQIMQDLPSGGSTQLQFQHSDGRSGLVEIGPFESDSAYTHIALQVETGQSGGAGGR
;
A
#
# COMPACT_ATOMS: atom_id res chain seq x y z
N MET A 1 5.36 3.02 -20.82
CA MET A 1 5.29 1.87 -19.88
C MET A 1 6.61 1.47 -19.22
N ARG A 2 7.80 2.01 -19.56
CA ARG A 2 9.09 1.63 -18.93
C ARG A 2 9.48 2.38 -17.64
N ARG A 3 8.70 3.37 -17.18
CA ARG A 3 9.04 4.21 -16.00
C ARG A 3 8.70 3.57 -14.65
N GLY A 4 7.78 2.60 -14.59
CA GLY A 4 7.38 1.95 -13.33
C GLY A 4 8.40 0.96 -12.76
N LEU A 5 9.25 0.35 -13.59
CA LEU A 5 10.19 -0.70 -13.16
C LEU A 5 11.41 -0.13 -12.42
N LEU A 6 11.78 1.13 -12.68
CA LEU A 6 12.93 1.79 -12.04
C LEU A 6 12.66 2.18 -10.58
N ALA A 7 11.42 2.54 -10.23
CA ALA A 7 11.05 2.88 -8.86
C ALA A 7 11.13 1.67 -7.90
N LEU A 8 10.83 0.47 -8.41
CA LEU A 8 10.85 -0.77 -7.63
C LEU A 8 12.28 -1.28 -7.35
N LEU A 9 13.20 -1.02 -8.28
CA LEU A 9 14.64 -1.32 -8.13
C LEU A 9 15.33 -0.40 -7.10
N ALA A 10 14.80 0.81 -6.87
CA ALA A 10 15.35 1.75 -5.89
C ALA A 10 15.08 1.33 -4.42
N VAL A 11 13.97 0.64 -4.14
CA VAL A 11 13.60 0.21 -2.78
C VAL A 11 14.63 -0.75 -2.18
N PHE A 12 15.20 -1.66 -2.97
CA PHE A 12 16.15 -2.65 -2.48
C PHE A 12 17.52 -2.07 -2.09
N VAL A 13 17.91 -0.90 -2.63
CA VAL A 13 19.20 -0.26 -2.31
C VAL A 13 19.10 0.63 -1.06
N LEU A 14 17.92 1.18 -0.76
CA LEU A 14 17.72 2.16 0.32
C LEU A 14 17.75 1.54 1.73
N ALA A 15 17.33 0.29 1.91
CA ALA A 15 17.37 -0.38 3.22
C ALA A 15 18.81 -0.54 3.76
N SER A 16 19.79 -0.71 2.87
CA SER A 16 21.22 -0.76 3.23
C SER A 16 21.78 0.59 3.69
N LEU A 17 21.25 1.71 3.19
CA LEU A 17 21.73 3.06 3.54
C LEU A 17 21.26 3.48 4.94
N ALA A 18 20.05 3.10 5.34
CA ALA A 18 19.54 3.37 6.69
C ALA A 18 20.30 2.57 7.78
N ALA A 19 20.83 1.40 7.45
CA ALA A 19 21.60 0.59 8.40
C ALA A 19 22.99 1.19 8.70
N SER A 20 23.59 1.94 7.77
CA SER A 20 24.88 2.61 7.99
C SER A 20 24.83 3.81 8.94
N CYS A 21 23.64 4.33 9.30
CA CYS A 21 23.50 5.49 10.19
C CYS A 21 23.57 5.14 11.69
N ARG A 22 23.81 3.87 12.08
CA ARG A 22 23.76 3.45 13.49
C ARG A 22 25.08 3.59 14.26
N SER A 23 26.19 3.94 13.60
CA SER A 23 27.46 4.25 14.27
C SER A 23 27.49 5.73 14.67
N GLY A 24 27.63 6.01 15.97
CA GLY A 24 27.52 7.35 16.58
C GLY A 24 28.59 8.39 16.22
N GLU A 25 29.20 8.32 15.04
CA GLU A 25 29.96 9.43 14.45
C GLU A 25 29.02 10.32 13.63
N LYS A 26 29.20 11.64 13.71
CA LYS A 26 28.40 12.64 12.98
C LYS A 26 28.46 12.38 11.47
N ALA A 27 27.47 11.65 10.96
CA ALA A 27 27.46 11.10 9.62
C ALA A 27 26.80 12.07 8.61
N ASP A 28 27.46 13.20 8.34
CA ASP A 28 27.01 14.11 7.26
C ASP A 28 27.10 13.43 5.87
N GLY A 29 27.94 12.40 5.73
CA GLY A 29 28.15 11.70 4.45
C GLY A 29 26.99 10.82 3.99
N GLY A 30 26.21 10.23 4.91
CA GLY A 30 25.12 9.31 4.56
C GLY A 30 23.92 10.00 3.92
N VAL A 31 23.59 11.20 4.42
CA VAL A 31 22.50 12.03 3.90
C VAL A 31 22.82 12.49 2.48
N LEU A 32 24.05 12.95 2.22
CA LEU A 32 24.46 13.41 0.88
C LEU A 32 24.40 12.33 -0.19
N LEU A 33 24.77 11.08 0.14
CA LEU A 33 24.66 9.97 -0.80
C LEU A 33 23.20 9.62 -1.09
N THR A 34 22.37 9.58 -0.05
CA THR A 34 20.94 9.28 -0.18
C THR A 34 20.23 10.36 -1.01
N GLU A 35 20.52 11.63 -0.76
CA GLU A 35 19.98 12.75 -1.54
C GLU A 35 20.40 12.65 -3.01
N ARG A 36 21.68 12.39 -3.29
CA ARG A 36 22.17 12.20 -4.67
C ARG A 36 21.43 11.08 -5.37
N TRP A 37 21.19 9.95 -4.69
CA TRP A 37 20.43 8.83 -5.23
C TRP A 37 18.96 9.18 -5.52
N LEU A 38 18.29 9.85 -4.58
CA LEU A 38 16.90 10.29 -4.75
C LEU A 38 16.74 11.30 -5.89
N ARG A 39 17.79 12.09 -6.17
CA ARG A 39 17.81 13.03 -7.30
C ARG A 39 18.14 12.38 -8.65
N VAL A 40 18.57 11.11 -8.71
CA VAL A 40 18.90 10.47 -9.98
C VAL A 40 17.65 10.32 -10.84
N GLY A 41 17.59 11.08 -11.93
CA GLY A 41 16.47 11.07 -12.87
C GLY A 41 15.32 12.02 -12.51
N GLU A 42 15.47 12.81 -11.45
CA GLU A 42 14.55 13.89 -11.10
C GLU A 42 14.95 15.21 -11.77
N ASP A 43 13.97 16.10 -11.98
CA ASP A 43 14.21 17.42 -12.55
C ASP A 43 14.97 18.33 -11.57
N LEU A 44 15.71 19.32 -12.07
CA LEU A 44 16.47 20.26 -11.23
C LEU A 44 15.57 21.09 -10.29
N SER A 45 14.30 21.27 -10.64
CA SER A 45 13.29 21.92 -9.79
C SER A 45 12.75 21.02 -8.66
N THR A 46 13.12 19.74 -8.64
CA THR A 46 12.63 18.80 -7.63
C THR A 46 13.26 19.09 -6.27
N GLU A 47 12.42 19.36 -5.28
CA GLU A 47 12.83 19.50 -3.90
C GLU A 47 12.86 18.12 -3.24
N VAL A 48 13.97 17.81 -2.57
CA VAL A 48 14.15 16.57 -1.82
C VAL A 48 14.48 16.94 -0.38
N SER A 49 13.63 16.52 0.55
CA SER A 49 13.79 16.75 1.99
C SER A 49 13.98 15.41 2.69
N ILE A 50 14.97 15.32 3.57
CA ILE A 50 15.35 14.10 4.30
C ILE A 50 15.26 14.35 5.80
N TYR A 51 14.58 13.47 6.53
CA TYR A 51 14.40 13.58 7.98
C TYR A 51 14.86 12.29 8.67
N ASP A 52 15.95 12.39 9.44
CA ASP A 52 16.49 11.26 10.20
C ASP A 52 15.63 10.96 11.44
N GLY A 53 15.03 9.77 11.48
CA GLY A 53 14.18 9.31 12.58
C GLY A 53 12.96 10.18 12.91
N LYS A 54 12.55 11.09 12.01
CA LYS A 54 11.45 12.05 12.23
C LYS A 54 10.48 12.03 11.05
N LEU A 55 9.21 12.31 11.33
CA LEU A 55 8.22 12.56 10.28
C LEU A 55 8.48 13.94 9.64
N PRO A 56 8.12 14.14 8.37
CA PRO A 56 8.08 15.47 7.79
C PRO A 56 7.14 16.36 8.64
N PRO A 57 7.56 17.58 9.03
CA PRO A 57 6.76 18.43 9.92
C PRO A 57 5.43 18.85 9.29
N ASP A 58 5.38 18.87 7.97
CA ASP A 58 4.25 19.22 7.10
C ASP A 58 3.54 17.97 6.52
N LEU A 59 3.82 16.77 7.03
CA LEU A 59 3.25 15.53 6.49
C LEU A 59 1.72 15.55 6.40
N VAL A 60 1.05 16.06 7.44
CA VAL A 60 -0.41 16.14 7.47
C VAL A 60 -0.92 17.10 6.39
N GLU A 61 -0.23 18.21 6.14
CA GLU A 61 -0.59 19.17 5.10
C GLU A 61 -0.36 18.58 3.70
N ILE A 62 0.77 17.88 3.51
CA ILE A 62 1.10 17.18 2.26
C ILE A 62 0.03 16.14 1.90
N LEU A 63 -0.42 15.36 2.88
CA LEU A 63 -1.44 14.32 2.68
C LEU A 63 -2.85 14.88 2.52
N ASN A 64 -3.09 16.15 2.83
CA ASN A 64 -4.42 16.75 2.80
C ASN A 64 -4.38 18.09 2.08
N PRO A 65 -4.00 18.12 0.78
CA PRO A 65 -3.90 19.37 0.05
C PRO A 65 -5.26 20.09 0.05
N GLY A 66 -5.26 21.35 0.49
CA GLY A 66 -6.46 22.19 0.53
C GLY A 66 -7.44 21.90 1.68
N ALA A 67 -7.16 20.94 2.57
CA ALA A 67 -7.96 20.76 3.77
C ALA A 67 -7.75 21.92 4.75
N SER A 68 -8.83 22.35 5.43
CA SER A 68 -8.74 23.33 6.52
C SER A 68 -7.81 22.82 7.63
N THR A 69 -7.12 23.73 8.33
CA THR A 69 -6.28 23.38 9.49
C THR A 69 -7.06 22.65 10.59
N ASP A 70 -8.37 22.87 10.66
CA ASP A 70 -9.25 22.34 11.71
C ASP A 70 -10.10 21.15 11.26
N ALA A 71 -9.90 20.62 10.05
CA ALA A 71 -10.61 19.45 9.55
C ALA A 71 -10.32 18.23 10.45
N SER A 72 -11.38 17.58 10.94
CA SER A 72 -11.30 16.43 11.85
C SER A 72 -11.07 15.09 11.12
N ASP A 73 -11.28 15.07 9.81
CA ASP A 73 -11.23 13.92 8.91
C ASP A 73 -9.95 13.85 8.07
N LYS A 74 -8.90 14.56 8.49
CA LYS A 74 -7.59 14.54 7.81
C LYS A 74 -7.04 13.13 7.68
N VAL A 75 -6.65 12.78 6.47
CA VAL A 75 -5.94 11.55 6.13
C VAL A 75 -4.58 11.55 6.84
N GLN A 76 -4.29 10.45 7.53
CA GLN A 76 -3.00 10.21 8.17
C GLN A 76 -2.48 8.85 7.73
N ILE A 77 -1.20 8.73 7.41
CA ILE A 77 -0.58 7.41 7.20
C ILE A 77 -0.52 6.71 8.55
N PRO A 78 -0.92 5.43 8.66
CA PRO A 78 -0.82 4.70 9.90
C PRO A 78 0.61 4.68 10.42
N VAL A 79 0.82 5.20 11.63
CA VAL A 79 2.07 4.99 12.36
C VAL A 79 2.04 3.57 12.91
N HIS A 80 3.10 2.79 12.69
CA HIS A 80 3.18 1.45 13.26
C HIS A 80 3.33 1.49 14.77
N PRO A 81 2.36 0.98 15.56
CA PRO A 81 2.49 0.93 17.00
C PRO A 81 3.67 0.03 17.36
N GLY A 82 4.64 0.59 18.10
CA GLY A 82 5.88 -0.13 18.45
C GLY A 82 6.97 -0.12 17.37
N GLY A 83 6.70 0.46 16.20
CA GLY A 83 7.71 0.71 15.17
C GLY A 83 8.55 1.94 15.50
N LYS A 84 9.87 1.82 15.40
CA LYS A 84 10.78 2.96 15.44
C LYS A 84 10.90 3.54 14.04
N LEU A 85 10.51 4.81 13.84
CA LEU A 85 10.80 5.51 12.59
C LEU A 85 12.32 5.67 12.44
N ILE A 86 12.87 5.15 11.36
CA ILE A 86 14.30 5.23 11.03
C ILE A 86 14.58 6.43 10.15
N GLY A 87 13.66 6.75 9.24
CA GLY A 87 13.80 7.93 8.39
C GLY A 87 12.54 8.19 7.59
N SER A 88 12.44 9.42 7.10
CA SER A 88 11.45 9.79 6.10
C SER A 88 12.04 10.72 5.05
N TYR A 89 11.39 10.74 3.89
CA TYR A 89 11.80 11.54 2.74
C TYR A 89 10.57 12.11 2.06
N VAL A 90 10.68 13.34 1.60
CA VAL A 90 9.67 13.98 0.76
C VAL A 90 10.34 14.40 -0.54
N VAL A 91 9.72 14.04 -1.66
CA VAL A 91 10.12 14.47 -3.01
C VAL A 91 8.97 15.30 -3.57
N ARG A 92 9.18 16.61 -3.71
CA ARG A 92 8.19 17.54 -4.27
C ARG A 92 8.62 17.93 -5.68
N LYS A 93 7.73 17.67 -6.64
CA LYS A 93 7.90 18.11 -8.03
C LYS A 93 7.09 19.38 -8.22
N ALA A 94 7.63 20.36 -8.95
CA ALA A 94 6.92 21.60 -9.27
C ALA A 94 5.63 21.31 -10.05
N GLU A 95 5.70 20.36 -10.98
CA GLU A 95 4.57 19.87 -11.75
C GLU A 95 4.50 18.35 -11.62
N GLY A 96 3.46 17.84 -10.95
CA GLY A 96 3.19 16.41 -10.81
C GLY A 96 3.25 15.87 -9.39
N PRO A 97 3.25 14.54 -9.23
CA PRO A 97 3.04 13.91 -7.95
C PRO A 97 4.16 14.19 -6.96
N HIS A 98 3.79 14.38 -5.70
CA HIS A 98 4.71 14.33 -4.57
C HIS A 98 4.85 12.89 -4.09
N LEU A 99 6.04 12.54 -3.60
CA LEU A 99 6.28 11.24 -2.98
C LEU A 99 6.69 11.43 -1.53
N VAL A 100 6.08 10.65 -0.65
CA VAL A 100 6.46 10.54 0.75
C VAL A 100 6.91 9.12 1.03
N TRP A 101 8.08 8.99 1.65
CA TRP A 101 8.64 7.72 2.08
C TRP A 101 8.72 7.71 3.59
N LEU A 102 8.17 6.69 4.25
CA LEU A 102 8.32 6.47 5.69
C LEU A 102 8.92 5.09 5.92
N ILE A 103 10.02 5.01 6.67
CA ILE A 103 10.74 3.75 6.92
C ILE A 103 10.74 3.46 8.42
N TYR A 104 10.03 2.40 8.81
CA TYR A 104 9.95 1.93 10.18
C TYR A 104 10.76 0.65 10.37
N ASP A 105 11.34 0.51 11.56
CA ASP A 105 11.90 -0.72 12.09
C ASP A 105 10.99 -1.26 13.18
N VAL A 106 10.51 -2.49 13.03
CA VAL A 106 9.54 -3.11 13.92
C VAL A 106 10.14 -4.39 14.49
N ALA A 107 10.21 -4.49 15.81
CA ALA A 107 10.77 -5.64 16.53
C ALA A 107 9.78 -6.81 16.63
N GLU A 108 9.22 -7.21 15.48
CA GLU A 108 8.22 -8.28 15.36
C GLU A 108 8.48 -9.14 14.12
N ALA A 109 7.91 -10.34 14.11
CA ALA A 109 7.99 -11.24 12.96
C ALA A 109 7.22 -10.69 11.74
N PRO A 110 7.73 -10.89 10.50
CA PRO A 110 7.11 -10.32 9.29
C PRO A 110 5.62 -10.64 9.14
N ALA A 111 5.19 -11.88 9.40
CA ALA A 111 3.79 -12.26 9.28
C ALA A 111 2.86 -11.47 10.24
N ALA A 112 3.31 -11.20 11.46
CA ALA A 112 2.55 -10.40 12.41
C ALA A 112 2.48 -8.93 11.96
N VAL A 113 3.60 -8.39 11.45
CA VAL A 113 3.66 -7.03 10.93
C VAL A 113 2.77 -6.87 9.70
N VAL A 114 2.83 -7.78 8.73
CA VAL A 114 1.96 -7.76 7.54
C VAL A 114 0.49 -7.72 7.92
N LYS A 115 0.07 -8.57 8.87
CA LYS A 115 -1.31 -8.57 9.36
C LYS A 115 -1.71 -7.20 9.92
N LYS A 116 -0.88 -6.61 10.80
CA LYS A 116 -1.15 -5.28 11.37
C LYS A 116 -1.18 -4.19 10.31
N VAL A 117 -0.23 -4.20 9.36
CA VAL A 117 -0.17 -3.22 8.26
C VAL A 117 -1.44 -3.32 7.42
N HIS A 118 -1.88 -4.53 7.10
CA HIS A 118 -3.09 -4.76 6.33
C HIS A 118 -4.33 -4.23 7.07
N GLU A 119 -4.51 -4.58 8.35
CA GLU A 119 -5.61 -4.08 9.19
C GLU A 119 -5.62 -2.55 9.29
N GLN A 120 -4.44 -1.93 9.37
CA GLN A 120 -4.30 -0.47 9.43
C GLN A 120 -4.63 0.23 8.10
N LEU A 121 -4.24 -0.39 6.97
CA LEU A 121 -4.47 0.13 5.63
C LEU A 121 -5.86 -0.23 5.07
N ASP A 122 -6.55 -1.17 5.70
CA ASP A 122 -7.93 -1.55 5.36
C ASP A 122 -8.94 -0.95 6.36
N ALA A 123 -8.55 0.15 7.01
CA ALA A 123 -9.39 0.96 7.88
C ALA A 123 -9.53 2.37 7.28
N ARG A 124 -10.74 2.96 7.41
CA ARG A 124 -11.01 4.32 6.92
C ARG A 124 -9.96 5.33 7.42
N PRO A 125 -9.44 6.22 6.56
CA PRO A 125 -9.85 6.47 5.18
C PRO A 125 -9.12 5.62 4.12
N TRP A 126 -8.32 4.63 4.52
CA TRP A 126 -7.55 3.80 3.59
C TRP A 126 -8.31 2.54 3.18
N GLN A 127 -7.92 1.99 2.05
CA GLN A 127 -8.33 0.67 1.59
C GLN A 127 -7.16 -0.06 0.91
N VAL A 128 -7.00 -1.35 1.20
CA VAL A 128 -6.04 -2.20 0.47
C VAL A 128 -6.66 -2.63 -0.86
N ILE A 129 -5.98 -2.32 -1.97
CA ILE A 129 -6.42 -2.63 -3.34
C ILE A 129 -5.63 -3.77 -3.98
N GLY A 130 -4.59 -4.26 -3.32
CA GLY A 130 -3.83 -5.42 -3.79
C GLY A 130 -2.73 -5.83 -2.83
N ALA A 131 -2.32 -7.10 -2.92
CA ALA A 131 -1.23 -7.65 -2.14
C ALA A 131 -0.43 -8.65 -2.98
N GLN A 132 0.89 -8.65 -2.82
CA GLN A 132 1.80 -9.62 -3.41
C GLN A 132 2.85 -10.01 -2.37
N ALA A 133 3.16 -11.29 -2.25
CA ALA A 133 4.19 -11.78 -1.34
C ALA A 133 5.19 -12.66 -2.10
N ASP A 134 6.46 -12.58 -1.73
CA ASP A 134 7.52 -13.46 -2.20
C ASP A 134 8.52 -13.78 -1.06
N GLY A 135 9.63 -14.44 -1.37
CA GLY A 135 10.64 -14.82 -0.38
C GLY A 135 11.42 -13.64 0.23
N SER A 136 11.29 -12.44 -0.33
CA SER A 136 11.98 -11.22 0.15
C SER A 136 11.08 -10.34 1.02
N GLY A 137 9.77 -10.41 0.83
CA GLY A 137 8.82 -9.65 1.64
C GLY A 137 7.38 -9.69 1.12
N THR A 138 6.56 -8.78 1.66
CA THR A 138 5.17 -8.56 1.25
C THR A 138 4.99 -7.12 0.81
N LEU A 139 4.35 -6.94 -0.34
CA LEU A 139 3.96 -5.66 -0.91
C LEU A 139 2.44 -5.53 -0.81
N LEU A 140 1.96 -4.46 -0.18
CA LEU A 140 0.56 -4.09 -0.08
C LEU A 140 0.35 -2.78 -0.85
N ARG A 141 -0.61 -2.76 -1.77
CA ARG A 141 -1.04 -1.54 -2.48
C ARG A 141 -2.30 -1.03 -1.82
N PHE A 142 -2.35 0.27 -1.58
CA PHE A 142 -3.48 0.91 -0.92
C PHE A 142 -3.79 2.26 -1.54
N GLN A 143 -5.00 2.75 -1.32
CA GLN A 143 -5.44 4.09 -1.72
C GLN A 143 -6.44 4.64 -0.71
N THR A 144 -6.76 5.93 -0.78
CA THR A 144 -7.87 6.48 -0.01
C THR A 144 -9.23 6.03 -0.54
N SER A 145 -10.19 5.83 0.35
CA SER A 145 -11.57 5.48 0.02
C SER A 145 -12.38 6.65 -0.54
N THR A 146 -11.88 7.87 -0.41
CA THR A 146 -12.56 9.11 -0.84
C THR A 146 -12.07 9.64 -2.19
N GLY A 147 -11.04 9.02 -2.79
CA GLY A 147 -10.51 9.44 -4.08
C GLY A 147 -9.18 8.77 -4.44
N SER A 148 -8.73 8.98 -5.67
CA SER A 148 -7.47 8.44 -6.21
C SER A 148 -6.24 9.33 -5.97
N ASP A 149 -6.43 10.51 -5.36
CA ASP A 149 -5.37 11.51 -5.20
C ASP A 149 -4.24 11.01 -4.28
N LEU A 150 -4.55 10.07 -3.39
CA LEU A 150 -3.60 9.43 -2.49
C LEU A 150 -3.59 7.93 -2.73
N GLN A 151 -2.46 7.46 -3.24
CA GLN A 151 -2.19 6.04 -3.41
C GLN A 151 -0.83 5.70 -2.82
N GLY A 152 -0.65 4.48 -2.37
CA GLY A 152 0.59 4.08 -1.75
C GLY A 152 0.89 2.61 -1.88
N THR A 153 2.13 2.29 -1.53
CA THR A 153 2.61 0.93 -1.39
C THR A 153 3.29 0.80 -0.03
N ALA A 154 2.90 -0.21 0.75
CA ALA A 154 3.60 -0.62 1.96
C ALA A 154 4.40 -1.88 1.65
N ILE A 155 5.69 -1.85 1.96
CA ILE A 155 6.63 -2.93 1.69
C ILE A 155 7.13 -3.42 3.04
N VAL A 156 6.84 -4.68 3.34
CA VAL A 156 7.17 -5.34 4.61
C VAL A 156 8.25 -6.38 4.33
N ASN A 157 9.48 -6.09 4.74
CA ASN A 157 10.63 -6.96 4.51
C ASN A 157 11.21 -7.44 5.84
N GLN A 158 11.60 -8.71 5.88
CA GLN A 158 12.38 -9.22 7.01
C GLN A 158 13.77 -8.57 7.01
N ARG A 159 14.22 -8.17 8.20
CA ARG A 159 15.60 -7.72 8.42
C ARG A 159 16.40 -8.78 9.16
N PRO A 160 17.72 -8.81 8.94
CA PRO A 160 18.64 -9.49 9.85
C PRO A 160 18.40 -9.07 11.31
N ALA A 161 18.37 -10.04 12.22
CA ALA A 161 18.34 -9.73 13.65
C ALA A 161 19.68 -9.16 14.14
N SER A 162 20.77 -9.49 13.45
CA SER A 162 22.11 -8.95 13.68
C SER A 162 22.63 -8.16 12.46
N ASP A 163 23.47 -7.16 12.72
CA ASP A 163 24.20 -6.41 11.68
C ASP A 163 25.45 -7.14 11.17
N LYS A 164 25.84 -8.25 11.83
CA LYS A 164 27.01 -9.06 11.50
C LYS A 164 26.76 -10.54 11.78
N TYR A 165 27.54 -11.41 11.12
CA TYR A 165 27.62 -12.82 11.46
C TYR A 165 29.08 -13.31 11.43
N ALA A 166 29.35 -14.36 12.20
CA ALA A 166 30.66 -15.01 12.23
C ALA A 166 30.82 -15.95 11.02
N LEU A 167 31.95 -15.85 10.32
CA LEU A 167 32.37 -16.78 9.28
C LEU A 167 33.69 -17.40 9.70
N VAL A 168 33.71 -18.69 10.00
CA VAL A 168 34.93 -19.40 10.41
C VAL A 168 35.54 -20.07 9.18
N VAL A 169 36.81 -19.76 8.91
CA VAL A 169 37.57 -20.31 7.79
C VAL A 169 38.84 -21.00 8.27
N ASP A 170 39.29 -22.03 7.54
CA ASP A 170 40.65 -22.55 7.63
C ASP A 170 41.55 -21.79 6.64
N ARG A 171 42.63 -21.20 7.17
CA ARG A 171 43.63 -20.49 6.38
C ARG A 171 45.00 -21.08 6.70
N GLY A 172 45.47 -21.96 5.82
CA GLY A 172 46.77 -22.62 5.97
C GLY A 172 46.86 -23.51 7.22
N GLY A 173 45.79 -24.26 7.53
CA GLY A 173 45.73 -25.17 8.67
C GLY A 173 45.41 -24.51 10.02
N LYS A 174 44.98 -23.24 10.01
CA LYS A 174 44.58 -22.48 11.20
C LYS A 174 43.18 -21.91 11.02
N GLN A 175 42.32 -22.12 12.02
CA GLN A 175 40.99 -21.52 12.03
C GLN A 175 41.07 -20.01 12.31
N GLN A 176 40.31 -19.24 11.54
CA GLN A 176 40.15 -17.79 11.71
C GLN A 176 38.66 -17.45 11.66
N THR A 177 38.20 -16.59 12.58
CA THR A 177 36.82 -16.09 12.59
C THR A 177 36.79 -14.68 12.00
N LEU A 178 36.01 -14.51 10.93
CA LEU A 178 35.77 -13.24 10.28
C LEU A 178 34.41 -12.69 10.74
N GLN A 179 34.32 -11.39 11.01
CA GLN A 179 33.08 -10.71 11.37
C GLN A 179 32.51 -10.04 10.12
N VAL A 180 31.56 -10.70 9.46
CA VAL A 180 31.02 -10.27 8.17
C VAL A 180 29.80 -9.40 8.38
N ALA A 181 29.78 -8.22 7.77
CA ALA A 181 28.59 -7.35 7.77
C ALA A 181 27.40 -8.05 7.11
N ARG A 182 26.23 -7.91 7.72
CA ARG A 182 25.00 -8.57 7.31
C ARG A 182 23.97 -7.54 6.88
N ASN A 183 23.78 -7.46 5.56
CA ASN A 183 22.85 -6.51 4.95
C ASN A 183 21.57 -7.19 4.42
N ALA A 184 21.50 -8.53 4.50
CA ALA A 184 20.39 -9.32 4.01
C ALA A 184 20.07 -10.47 4.98
N THR A 185 18.79 -10.83 5.07
CA THR A 185 18.30 -11.91 5.94
C THR A 185 19.01 -13.23 5.66
N ILE A 186 19.25 -13.53 4.38
CA ILE A 186 20.10 -14.65 3.95
C ILE A 186 21.33 -14.01 3.27
N PRO A 187 22.47 -13.89 3.95
CA PRO A 187 23.62 -13.20 3.38
C PRO A 187 24.34 -14.07 2.34
N GLU A 188 24.75 -13.44 1.24
CA GLU A 188 25.64 -14.04 0.25
C GLU A 188 27.10 -13.66 0.53
N LEU A 189 28.03 -14.59 0.28
CA LEU A 189 29.46 -14.37 0.50
C LEU A 189 30.15 -13.64 -0.67
N ALA A 190 29.49 -13.53 -1.83
CA ALA A 190 30.06 -12.99 -3.07
C ALA A 190 31.44 -13.60 -3.39
N ALA A 191 31.54 -14.93 -3.34
CA ALA A 191 32.77 -15.67 -3.58
C ALA A 191 32.51 -16.92 -4.44
N ALA A 192 33.45 -17.25 -5.31
CA ALA A 192 33.45 -18.50 -6.06
C ALA A 192 34.09 -19.61 -5.21
N LEU A 193 33.39 -20.73 -5.03
CA LEU A 193 33.82 -21.82 -4.15
C LEU A 193 34.13 -23.11 -4.92
N GLY A 194 35.13 -23.85 -4.44
CA GLY A 194 35.35 -25.25 -4.80
C GLY A 194 34.28 -26.18 -4.23
N ASP A 195 34.41 -27.48 -4.52
CA ASP A 195 33.48 -28.51 -4.02
C ASP A 195 33.68 -28.76 -2.52
N ASP A 196 34.90 -28.54 -2.03
CA ASP A 196 35.32 -28.61 -0.63
C ASP A 196 35.10 -27.32 0.17
N LEU A 197 34.40 -26.34 -0.43
CA LEU A 197 34.18 -24.98 0.07
C LEU A 197 35.45 -24.12 0.18
N THR A 198 36.53 -24.48 -0.51
CA THR A 198 37.71 -23.62 -0.64
C THR A 198 37.41 -22.46 -1.59
N VAL A 199 37.68 -21.24 -1.14
CA VAL A 199 37.47 -20.00 -1.88
C VAL A 199 38.45 -19.93 -3.04
N LYS A 200 37.92 -19.94 -4.27
CA LYS A 200 38.68 -19.80 -5.52
C LYS A 200 38.85 -18.34 -5.93
N ARG A 201 37.85 -17.50 -5.64
CA ARG A 201 37.84 -16.07 -5.97
C ARG A 201 36.93 -15.32 -5.02
N VAL A 202 37.29 -14.09 -4.64
CA VAL A 202 36.48 -13.21 -3.78
C VAL A 202 36.13 -11.92 -4.52
N GLU A 203 34.84 -11.72 -4.77
CA GLU A 203 34.33 -10.48 -5.37
C GLU A 203 34.28 -9.34 -4.34
N ALA A 204 34.07 -8.11 -4.80
CA ALA A 204 33.81 -7.00 -3.89
C ALA A 204 32.53 -7.25 -3.09
N GLY A 205 32.59 -7.14 -1.75
CA GLY A 205 31.44 -7.37 -0.89
C GLY A 205 31.80 -7.46 0.59
N ALA A 206 30.79 -7.72 1.42
CA ALA A 206 30.93 -7.75 2.88
C ALA A 206 31.95 -8.80 3.37
N ALA A 207 32.01 -9.97 2.73
CA ALA A 207 32.96 -11.01 3.11
C ALA A 207 34.41 -10.63 2.82
N LYS A 208 34.67 -10.00 1.66
CA LYS A 208 36.00 -9.46 1.32
C LYS A 208 36.43 -8.37 2.29
N ALA A 209 35.52 -7.44 2.61
CA ALA A 209 35.77 -6.38 3.58
C ALA A 209 36.06 -6.93 4.98
N ALA A 210 35.44 -8.05 5.35
CA ALA A 210 35.71 -8.78 6.58
C ALA A 210 37.00 -9.61 6.56
N GLY A 211 37.71 -9.64 5.43
CA GLY A 211 39.02 -10.28 5.30
C GLY A 211 39.02 -11.69 4.72
N LEU A 212 37.94 -12.12 4.05
CA LEU A 212 37.91 -13.38 3.27
C LEU A 212 38.90 -13.31 2.10
N LYS A 213 39.67 -14.37 1.87
CA LYS A 213 40.72 -14.45 0.85
C LYS A 213 40.62 -15.73 0.04
N GLU A 214 41.24 -15.71 -1.15
CA GLU A 214 41.45 -16.93 -1.94
C GLU A 214 42.30 -17.93 -1.16
N GLY A 215 41.94 -19.21 -1.26
CA GLY A 215 42.54 -20.31 -0.51
C GLY A 215 41.93 -20.54 0.88
N ASP A 216 41.06 -19.66 1.39
CA ASP A 216 40.33 -19.91 2.63
C ASP A 216 39.33 -21.06 2.42
N ARG A 217 39.27 -22.01 3.33
CA ARG A 217 38.23 -23.05 3.33
C ARG A 217 37.16 -22.72 4.36
N ILE A 218 35.90 -22.60 3.95
CA ILE A 218 34.81 -22.25 4.87
C ILE A 218 34.48 -23.45 5.75
N LEU A 219 34.50 -23.24 7.07
CA LEU A 219 34.22 -24.26 8.08
C LEU A 219 32.88 -24.04 8.80
N LYS A 220 32.51 -22.79 9.08
CA LYS A 220 31.24 -22.44 9.75
C LYS A 220 30.65 -21.13 9.25
N VAL A 221 29.33 -21.04 9.27
CA VAL A 221 28.55 -19.79 9.09
C VAL A 221 27.64 -19.64 10.30
N GLY A 222 27.81 -18.54 11.05
CA GLY A 222 27.27 -18.44 12.41
C GLY A 222 27.78 -19.60 13.26
N ASP A 223 26.85 -20.30 13.92
CA ASP A 223 27.16 -21.46 14.75
C ASP A 223 27.10 -22.80 14.00
N VAL A 224 26.75 -22.78 12.71
CA VAL A 224 26.51 -23.98 11.91
C VAL A 224 27.77 -24.40 11.15
N ALA A 225 28.22 -25.63 11.37
CA ALA A 225 29.33 -26.22 10.62
C ALA A 225 28.90 -26.60 9.20
N VAL A 226 29.81 -26.40 8.23
CA VAL A 226 29.56 -26.65 6.81
C VAL A 226 30.67 -27.53 6.23
N SER A 227 30.31 -28.40 5.30
CA SER A 227 31.25 -29.33 4.65
C SER A 227 31.07 -29.43 3.14
N ASP A 228 29.93 -28.95 2.63
CA ASP A 228 29.56 -28.94 1.22
C ASP A 228 28.66 -27.72 0.92
N ARG A 229 28.35 -27.50 -0.37
CA ARG A 229 27.52 -26.35 -0.78
C ARG A 229 26.10 -26.39 -0.22
N LYS A 230 25.55 -27.59 0.02
CA LYS A 230 24.19 -27.76 0.55
C LYS A 230 24.11 -27.30 2.01
N SER A 231 25.05 -27.76 2.83
CA SER A 231 25.20 -27.35 4.24
C SER A 231 25.53 -25.87 4.37
N LEU A 232 26.35 -25.31 3.46
CA LEU A 232 26.59 -23.86 3.40
C LEU A 232 25.29 -23.07 3.16
N ALA A 233 24.52 -23.44 2.13
CA ALA A 233 23.26 -22.77 1.84
C ALA A 233 22.25 -22.92 2.99
N SER A 234 22.20 -24.09 3.65
CA SER A 234 21.38 -24.29 4.85
C SER A 234 21.85 -23.43 6.03
N ALA A 235 23.15 -23.30 6.26
CA ALA A 235 23.70 -22.47 7.32
C ALA A 235 23.42 -20.97 7.10
N GLN A 236 23.51 -20.49 5.85
CA GLN A 236 23.13 -19.11 5.51
C GLN A 236 21.63 -18.87 5.73
N ARG A 237 20.76 -19.85 5.42
CA ARG A 237 19.32 -19.77 5.72
C ARG A 237 19.05 -19.77 7.22
N ALA A 238 19.78 -20.57 8.01
CA ALA A 238 19.60 -20.63 9.46
C ALA A 238 19.87 -19.30 10.17
N LEU A 239 20.66 -18.40 9.57
CA LEU A 239 20.82 -17.03 10.08
C LEU A 239 19.49 -16.25 10.06
N ALA A 240 18.55 -16.59 9.16
CA ALA A 240 17.22 -15.98 9.10
C ALA A 240 16.34 -16.34 10.32
N ASP A 241 16.65 -17.44 11.01
CA ASP A 241 15.87 -18.00 12.13
C ASP A 241 16.32 -17.47 13.50
N GLU A 242 17.11 -16.39 13.54
CA GLU A 242 17.57 -15.76 14.78
C GLU A 242 16.40 -15.24 15.64
N LYS A 243 16.55 -15.34 16.97
CA LYS A 243 15.44 -15.28 17.95
C LYS A 243 14.67 -13.97 18.04
N THR A 244 15.22 -12.87 17.53
CA THR A 244 14.58 -11.54 17.57
C THR A 244 14.35 -11.04 16.15
N PRO A 245 13.26 -11.46 15.48
CA PRO A 245 12.98 -10.96 14.16
C PRO A 245 12.79 -9.43 14.21
N SER A 246 13.45 -8.74 13.30
CA SER A 246 13.18 -7.34 12.99
C SER A 246 12.58 -7.30 11.59
N THR A 247 11.62 -6.42 11.39
CA THR A 247 10.92 -6.22 10.13
C THR A 247 11.01 -4.75 9.77
N SER A 248 11.43 -4.42 8.56
CA SER A 248 11.26 -3.07 8.03
C SER A 248 9.87 -2.95 7.42
N VAL A 249 9.20 -1.84 7.71
CA VAL A 249 8.06 -1.40 6.90
C VAL A 249 8.39 -0.10 6.20
N THR A 250 8.30 -0.10 4.88
CA THR A 250 8.47 1.08 4.04
C THR A 250 7.16 1.46 3.40
N TYR A 251 6.61 2.62 3.75
CA TYR A 251 5.53 3.25 3.02
C TYR A 251 6.11 4.13 1.93
N VAL A 252 5.59 3.99 0.72
CA VAL A 252 5.80 4.90 -0.40
C VAL A 252 4.43 5.43 -0.81
N VAL A 253 4.13 6.67 -0.45
CA VAL A 253 2.86 7.33 -0.74
C VAL A 253 3.06 8.33 -1.85
N GLN A 254 2.30 8.16 -2.93
CA GLN A 254 2.19 9.10 -4.01
C GLN A 254 0.97 9.98 -3.75
N ILE A 255 1.24 11.28 -3.63
CA ILE A 255 0.22 12.31 -3.60
C ILE A 255 0.17 12.92 -4.99
N GLN A 256 -0.92 12.69 -5.71
CA GLN A 256 -1.22 13.52 -6.85
C GLN A 256 -1.69 14.86 -6.28
N PRO A 257 -0.97 15.98 -6.48
CA PRO A 257 -1.56 17.26 -6.17
C PRO A 257 -2.87 17.29 -6.92
N SER A 258 -3.95 17.61 -6.21
CA SER A 258 -5.21 17.92 -6.86
C SER A 258 -4.81 18.88 -7.95
N ALA A 259 -4.98 18.47 -9.21
CA ALA A 259 -4.82 19.44 -10.27
C ALA A 259 -5.68 20.62 -9.80
N ASP A 260 -5.18 21.84 -9.93
CA ASP A 260 -6.08 22.97 -10.05
C ASP A 260 -6.90 22.77 -11.35
N ALA A 261 -7.56 21.61 -11.49
CA ALA A 261 -8.78 21.45 -12.22
C ALA A 261 -9.61 22.55 -11.61
N ASP A 262 -9.66 23.66 -12.34
CA ASP A 262 -10.61 24.74 -12.19
C ASP A 262 -11.79 24.16 -11.44
N LYS A 263 -11.80 24.36 -10.10
CA LYS A 263 -12.92 23.93 -9.28
C LYS A 263 -14.00 24.90 -9.70
N ALA A 264 -14.61 24.64 -10.85
CA ALA A 264 -15.90 25.15 -11.20
C ALA A 264 -16.70 24.86 -9.94
N VAL A 265 -16.98 25.93 -9.20
CA VAL A 265 -17.66 25.84 -7.91
C VAL A 265 -18.87 24.98 -8.20
N PHE A 266 -18.92 23.78 -7.60
CA PHE A 266 -20.01 22.88 -7.88
C PHE A 266 -21.29 23.60 -7.47
N VAL A 267 -22.11 23.95 -8.46
CA VAL A 267 -23.40 24.58 -8.23
C VAL A 267 -24.40 23.45 -8.16
N GLU A 268 -24.99 23.27 -6.97
CA GLU A 268 -26.03 22.29 -6.74
C GLU A 268 -27.13 22.44 -7.81
N PRO A 269 -27.37 21.41 -8.64
CA PRO A 269 -28.39 21.51 -9.68
C PRO A 269 -29.78 21.50 -9.06
N PRO A 270 -30.80 22.08 -9.72
CA PRO A 270 -32.18 21.93 -9.27
C PRO A 270 -32.57 20.44 -9.30
N SER A 271 -33.22 19.97 -8.24
CA SER A 271 -33.69 18.58 -8.14
C SER A 271 -34.81 18.29 -9.15
N GLN A 272 -34.72 17.17 -9.86
CA GLN A 272 -35.74 16.71 -10.80
C GLN A 272 -36.87 15.96 -10.07
N ALA A 273 -38.11 16.13 -10.54
CA ALA A 273 -39.26 15.41 -9.99
C ALA A 273 -39.33 13.98 -10.55
N LEU A 274 -39.34 12.98 -9.66
CA LEU A 274 -39.56 11.58 -10.05
C LEU A 274 -41.06 11.30 -10.31
N PRO A 275 -41.40 10.51 -11.36
CA PRO A 275 -42.77 10.10 -11.62
C PRO A 275 -43.39 9.34 -10.44
N ASP A 276 -44.70 9.42 -10.26
CA ASP A 276 -45.40 8.74 -9.14
C ASP A 276 -45.26 7.22 -9.14
N LYS A 277 -45.00 6.63 -10.32
CA LYS A 277 -44.80 5.19 -10.49
C LYS A 277 -43.33 4.76 -10.29
N PHE A 278 -42.43 5.68 -9.96
CA PHE A 278 -41.03 5.35 -9.76
C PHE A 278 -40.86 4.44 -8.53
N PRO A 279 -40.19 3.27 -8.67
CA PRO A 279 -39.98 2.37 -7.55
C PRO A 279 -39.13 3.05 -6.47
N LEU A 280 -39.49 2.90 -5.20
CA LEU A 280 -38.77 3.51 -4.08
C LEU A 280 -38.75 5.05 -4.13
N LYS A 281 -39.76 5.71 -4.73
CA LYS A 281 -39.85 7.18 -4.78
C LYS A 281 -39.58 7.85 -3.42
N GLY A 282 -40.16 7.31 -2.34
CA GLY A 282 -39.98 7.85 -0.98
C GLY A 282 -38.54 7.80 -0.44
N PHE A 283 -37.65 6.97 -1.00
CA PHE A 283 -36.23 6.98 -0.64
C PHE A 283 -35.50 8.25 -1.14
N PHE A 284 -36.00 8.83 -2.24
CA PHE A 284 -35.45 10.05 -2.84
C PHE A 284 -35.97 11.34 -2.20
N ASP A 285 -36.89 11.24 -1.24
CA ASP A 285 -37.36 12.41 -0.49
C ASP A 285 -36.17 13.04 0.27
N GLY A 286 -35.89 14.31 -0.02
CA GLY A 286 -34.73 15.04 0.53
C GLY A 286 -33.41 14.82 -0.22
N LEU A 287 -33.39 14.02 -1.29
CA LEU A 287 -32.26 13.94 -2.22
C LEU A 287 -32.39 14.98 -3.35
N ILE A 288 -31.26 15.36 -3.93
CA ILE A 288 -31.23 16.15 -5.17
C ILE A 288 -31.12 15.17 -6.33
N VAL A 289 -32.24 14.91 -7.00
CA VAL A 289 -32.27 14.02 -8.18
C VAL A 289 -31.65 14.79 -9.34
N THR A 290 -30.49 14.34 -9.79
CA THR A 290 -29.74 14.98 -10.88
C THR A 290 -30.16 14.48 -12.25
N GLU A 291 -30.64 13.24 -12.32
CA GLU A 291 -31.07 12.60 -13.56
C GLU A 291 -32.14 11.54 -13.31
N PHE A 292 -33.07 11.41 -14.25
CA PHE A 292 -34.06 10.34 -14.29
C PHE A 292 -34.29 9.90 -15.74
N GLN A 293 -34.35 8.59 -15.97
CA GLN A 293 -34.69 8.00 -17.26
C GLN A 293 -35.61 6.79 -17.12
N TRP A 294 -36.55 6.65 -18.05
CA TRP A 294 -37.27 5.41 -18.29
C TRP A 294 -36.64 4.70 -19.49
N LEU A 295 -36.14 3.48 -19.26
CA LEU A 295 -35.44 2.69 -20.26
C LEU A 295 -36.41 1.63 -20.80
N GLN A 296 -36.59 1.58 -22.12
CA GLN A 296 -37.35 0.51 -22.78
C GLN A 296 -36.39 -0.27 -23.67
N GLN A 297 -36.21 -1.56 -23.39
CA GLN A 297 -35.34 -2.48 -24.11
C GLN A 297 -36.14 -3.70 -24.62
N ALA A 298 -35.54 -4.46 -25.54
CA ALA A 298 -36.19 -5.67 -26.07
C ALA A 298 -36.48 -6.73 -24.98
N ALA A 299 -35.67 -6.75 -23.91
CA ALA A 299 -35.80 -7.69 -22.79
C ALA A 299 -36.74 -7.21 -21.66
N GLY A 300 -37.20 -5.96 -21.69
CA GLY A 300 -38.02 -5.39 -20.64
C GLY A 300 -37.98 -3.87 -20.59
N SER A 301 -38.69 -3.29 -19.63
CA SER A 301 -38.59 -1.86 -19.30
C SER A 301 -37.88 -1.66 -17.97
N GLY A 302 -37.42 -0.46 -17.67
CA GLY A 302 -36.77 -0.15 -16.40
C GLY A 302 -36.75 1.33 -16.10
N PHE A 303 -36.30 1.67 -14.90
CA PHE A 303 -36.10 3.01 -14.42
C PHE A 303 -34.64 3.17 -14.02
N SER A 304 -34.05 4.32 -14.33
CA SER A 304 -32.75 4.75 -13.83
C SER A 304 -32.90 6.12 -13.19
N ALA A 305 -32.27 6.33 -12.04
CA ALA A 305 -32.18 7.63 -11.40
C ALA A 305 -30.79 7.83 -10.79
N SER A 306 -30.29 9.05 -10.90
CA SER A 306 -29.09 9.51 -10.21
C SER A 306 -29.48 10.62 -9.25
N ALA A 307 -28.92 10.59 -8.05
CA ALA A 307 -29.12 11.63 -7.05
C ALA A 307 -27.86 11.90 -6.25
N ILE A 308 -27.82 13.07 -5.61
CA ILE A 308 -26.77 13.45 -4.66
C ILE A 308 -27.38 13.90 -3.32
N THR A 309 -26.60 13.77 -2.25
CA THR A 309 -26.94 14.28 -0.91
C THR A 309 -25.70 14.60 -0.11
N LYS A 310 -25.82 15.50 0.87
CA LYS A 310 -24.78 15.80 1.85
C LYS A 310 -24.71 14.78 2.98
N ASP A 311 -25.68 13.85 3.05
CA ASP A 311 -25.63 12.72 3.98
C ASP A 311 -24.46 11.79 3.61
N GLY A 312 -23.78 11.24 4.61
CA GLY A 312 -22.70 10.27 4.38
C GLY A 312 -23.21 8.93 3.83
N SER A 313 -22.40 8.26 3.01
CA SER A 313 -22.76 7.00 2.33
C SER A 313 -23.31 5.91 3.24
N THR A 314 -22.78 5.76 4.47
CA THR A 314 -23.30 4.81 5.47
C THR A 314 -24.75 5.12 5.88
N ALA A 315 -25.09 6.40 6.10
CA ALA A 315 -26.44 6.81 6.49
C ALA A 315 -27.42 6.61 5.33
N VAL A 316 -27.02 6.99 4.11
CA VAL A 316 -27.81 6.80 2.89
C VAL A 316 -28.08 5.32 2.63
N THR A 317 -27.05 4.47 2.77
CA THR A 317 -27.18 3.01 2.63
C THR A 317 -28.17 2.45 3.66
N GLY A 318 -28.08 2.88 4.92
CA GLY A 318 -29.03 2.50 5.97
C GLY A 318 -30.48 2.86 5.59
N ARG A 319 -30.70 4.12 5.17
CA ARG A 319 -32.02 4.60 4.73
C ARG A 319 -32.56 3.81 3.54
N LEU A 320 -31.71 3.42 2.59
CA LEU A 320 -32.12 2.60 1.45
C LEU A 320 -32.52 1.19 1.87
N ARG A 321 -31.76 0.55 2.76
CA ARG A 321 -32.10 -0.78 3.29
C ARG A 321 -33.48 -0.77 3.97
N ASP A 322 -33.76 0.27 4.76
CA ASP A 322 -35.05 0.45 5.42
C ASP A 322 -36.18 0.66 4.40
N ALA A 323 -35.96 1.47 3.36
CA ALA A 323 -36.92 1.69 2.28
C ALA A 323 -37.20 0.41 1.47
N LEU A 324 -36.15 -0.32 1.09
CA LEU A 324 -36.26 -1.61 0.40
C LEU A 324 -37.10 -2.61 1.23
N LYS A 325 -36.77 -2.75 2.52
CA LYS A 325 -37.50 -3.65 3.43
C LYS A 325 -38.97 -3.24 3.59
N LYS A 326 -39.24 -1.95 3.76
CA LYS A 326 -40.60 -1.40 3.91
C LYS A 326 -41.45 -1.68 2.68
N ASP A 327 -40.86 -1.62 1.49
CA ASP A 327 -41.54 -1.81 0.21
C ASP A 327 -41.50 -3.27 -0.28
N GLY A 328 -41.09 -4.23 0.57
CA GLY A 328 -41.15 -5.66 0.26
C GLY A 328 -40.03 -6.18 -0.66
N TRP A 329 -38.94 -5.42 -0.81
CA TRP A 329 -37.77 -5.85 -1.56
C TRP A 329 -36.84 -6.70 -0.70
N GLN A 330 -36.23 -7.71 -1.31
CA GLN A 330 -35.21 -8.56 -0.71
C GLN A 330 -33.83 -8.15 -1.23
N ILE A 331 -32.89 -7.90 -0.33
CA ILE A 331 -31.49 -7.65 -0.68
C ILE A 331 -30.84 -9.01 -0.98
N MET A 332 -30.32 -9.16 -2.19
CA MET A 332 -29.66 -10.36 -2.71
C MET A 332 -28.15 -10.32 -2.48
N GLN A 333 -27.54 -9.16 -2.68
CA GLN A 333 -26.11 -8.92 -2.43
C GLN A 333 -25.90 -7.53 -1.84
N ASP A 334 -24.90 -7.43 -0.95
CA ASP A 334 -24.48 -6.21 -0.28
C ASP A 334 -22.95 -6.20 -0.26
N LEU A 335 -22.36 -5.49 -1.22
CA LEU A 335 -20.92 -5.54 -1.50
C LEU A 335 -20.31 -4.15 -1.28
N PRO A 336 -19.48 -3.96 -0.24
CA PRO A 336 -18.65 -2.76 -0.14
C PRO A 336 -17.50 -2.85 -1.16
N SER A 337 -17.25 -1.76 -1.90
CA SER A 337 -16.16 -1.69 -2.89
C SER A 337 -15.63 -0.25 -3.01
N GLY A 338 -14.33 -0.03 -2.90
CA GLY A 338 -13.74 1.26 -3.28
C GLY A 338 -14.24 2.52 -2.55
N GLY A 339 -14.86 2.41 -1.37
CA GLY A 339 -15.56 3.52 -0.70
C GLY A 339 -17.02 3.71 -1.12
N SER A 340 -17.50 2.97 -2.12
CA SER A 340 -18.92 2.81 -2.46
C SER A 340 -19.51 1.53 -1.86
N THR A 341 -20.84 1.45 -1.85
CA THR A 341 -21.60 0.25 -1.51
C THR A 341 -22.51 -0.08 -2.68
N GLN A 342 -22.43 -1.31 -3.16
CA GLN A 342 -23.30 -1.84 -4.19
C GLN A 342 -24.33 -2.79 -3.55
N LEU A 343 -25.62 -2.51 -3.75
CA LEU A 343 -26.70 -3.42 -3.35
C LEU A 343 -27.42 -3.97 -4.58
N GLN A 344 -27.58 -5.28 -4.63
CA GLN A 344 -28.50 -5.95 -5.55
C GLN A 344 -29.74 -6.37 -4.79
N PHE A 345 -30.92 -6.11 -5.34
CA PHE A 345 -32.18 -6.41 -4.67
C PHE A 345 -33.24 -6.88 -5.66
N GLN A 346 -34.24 -7.62 -5.16
CA GLN A 346 -35.31 -8.21 -5.95
C GLN A 346 -36.65 -8.06 -5.23
N HIS A 347 -37.73 -7.88 -5.98
CA HIS A 347 -39.10 -7.85 -5.46
C HIS A 347 -39.90 -9.07 -5.93
N SER A 348 -40.91 -9.45 -5.15
CA SER A 348 -41.75 -10.61 -5.41
C SER A 348 -42.56 -10.55 -6.71
N ASP A 349 -42.76 -9.36 -7.28
CA ASP A 349 -43.43 -9.15 -8.57
C ASP A 349 -42.48 -9.30 -9.79
N GLY A 350 -41.26 -9.78 -9.57
CA GLY A 350 -40.28 -10.07 -10.62
C GLY A 350 -39.41 -8.88 -11.02
N ARG A 351 -39.52 -7.74 -10.33
CA ARG A 351 -38.58 -6.63 -10.50
C ARG A 351 -37.25 -6.91 -9.80
N SER A 352 -36.16 -6.41 -10.37
CA SER A 352 -34.83 -6.44 -9.76
C SER A 352 -34.18 -5.08 -9.88
N GLY A 353 -33.24 -4.78 -9.01
CA GLY A 353 -32.49 -3.54 -9.11
C GLY A 353 -31.09 -3.63 -8.56
N LEU A 354 -30.32 -2.64 -8.96
CA LEU A 354 -28.95 -2.39 -8.57
C LEU A 354 -28.87 -0.95 -8.08
N VAL A 355 -28.21 -0.74 -6.95
CA VAL A 355 -27.85 0.59 -6.49
C VAL A 355 -26.37 0.65 -6.19
N GLU A 356 -25.74 1.75 -6.56
CA GLU A 356 -24.41 2.13 -6.14
C GLU A 356 -24.49 3.42 -5.33
N ILE A 357 -23.89 3.42 -4.13
CA ILE A 357 -23.86 4.56 -3.21
C ILE A 357 -22.40 4.84 -2.89
N GLY A 358 -21.85 5.98 -3.31
CA GLY A 358 -20.43 6.29 -3.18
C GLY A 358 -20.16 7.79 -3.09
N PRO A 359 -18.90 8.20 -2.97
CA PRO A 359 -18.52 9.62 -3.05
C PRO A 359 -18.87 10.19 -4.43
N PHE A 360 -19.28 11.46 -4.48
CA PHE A 360 -19.52 12.16 -5.75
C PHE A 360 -18.23 12.78 -6.28
N GLU A 361 -17.83 12.41 -7.50
CA GLU A 361 -16.51 12.77 -8.05
C GLU A 361 -16.31 14.29 -8.22
N SER A 362 -17.38 15.05 -8.50
CA SER A 362 -17.26 16.50 -8.73
C SER A 362 -17.19 17.31 -7.43
N ASP A 363 -17.70 16.77 -6.32
CA ASP A 363 -17.67 17.40 -5.01
C ASP A 363 -17.79 16.35 -3.91
N SER A 364 -16.69 16.12 -3.18
CA SER A 364 -16.61 15.12 -2.12
C SER A 364 -17.50 15.44 -0.90
N ALA A 365 -18.08 16.65 -0.82
CA ALA A 365 -19.10 16.97 0.17
C ALA A 365 -20.44 16.26 -0.08
N TYR A 366 -20.61 15.63 -1.25
CA TYR A 366 -21.80 14.87 -1.60
C TYR A 366 -21.52 13.38 -1.73
N THR A 367 -22.50 12.59 -1.34
CA THR A 367 -22.65 11.18 -1.70
C THR A 367 -23.48 11.11 -2.98
N HIS A 368 -23.00 10.37 -3.97
CA HIS A 368 -23.72 10.00 -5.18
C HIS A 368 -24.49 8.69 -4.99
N ILE A 369 -25.69 8.65 -5.55
CA ILE A 369 -26.56 7.48 -5.60
C ILE A 369 -26.95 7.24 -7.06
N ALA A 370 -26.60 6.07 -7.59
CA ALA A 370 -27.09 5.60 -8.88
C ALA A 370 -27.98 4.38 -8.66
N LEU A 371 -29.27 4.48 -9.01
CA LEU A 371 -30.27 3.42 -8.86
C LEU A 371 -30.81 3.00 -10.24
N GLN A 372 -30.75 1.71 -10.52
CA GLN A 372 -31.41 1.08 -11.66
C GLN A 372 -32.39 0.02 -11.19
N VAL A 373 -33.61 0.04 -11.71
CA VAL A 373 -34.64 -0.97 -11.45
C VAL A 373 -35.20 -1.47 -12.77
N GLU A 374 -35.13 -2.77 -12.99
CA GLU A 374 -35.63 -3.44 -14.18
C GLU A 374 -36.97 -4.12 -13.89
N THR A 375 -37.84 -4.05 -14.89
CA THR A 375 -39.19 -4.61 -14.93
C THR A 375 -39.24 -5.57 -16.13
N GLY A 376 -38.79 -6.82 -15.96
CA GLY A 376 -38.71 -7.74 -17.09
C GLY A 376 -37.92 -9.03 -16.86
N GLN A 377 -38.67 -10.11 -16.60
CA GLN A 377 -38.44 -11.49 -17.06
C GLN A 377 -37.10 -12.20 -16.72
N SER A 378 -36.77 -12.37 -15.43
CA SER A 378 -35.86 -13.45 -15.01
C SER A 378 -36.49 -14.85 -15.10
N GLY A 379 -37.70 -14.96 -15.65
CA GLY A 379 -38.33 -16.24 -15.98
C GLY A 379 -37.74 -16.80 -17.27
N GLY A 380 -36.48 -17.24 -17.21
CA GLY A 380 -35.90 -18.08 -18.24
C GLY A 380 -36.85 -19.25 -18.49
N ALA A 381 -37.38 -19.34 -19.71
CA ALA A 381 -38.06 -20.52 -20.17
C ALA A 381 -37.08 -21.69 -20.04
N GLY A 382 -37.21 -22.43 -18.94
CA GLY A 382 -36.56 -23.73 -18.79
C GLY A 382 -37.09 -24.62 -19.89
N GLY A 383 -36.38 -24.65 -21.03
CA GLY A 383 -36.55 -25.66 -22.06
C GLY A 383 -36.31 -27.02 -21.42
N ARG A 384 -37.40 -27.76 -21.28
CA ARG A 384 -37.39 -29.20 -21.03
C ARG A 384 -37.05 -29.95 -22.31
#